data_AF-A0A4P5X685-F1
#
_entry.id   AF-A0A4P5X685-F1
#
_cell.length_a   1.000
_cell.length_b   1.000
_cell.length_c   1.000
_cell.angle_alpha   90.00
_cell.angle_beta   90.00
_cell.angle_gamma   90.00
#
_symmetry.space_group_name_H-M   'P 1'
#
loop_
_entity.id
_entity.type
_entity.pdbx_description
1 polymer ?
#
loop_
_entity_poly.entity_id
_entity_poly.type
_entity_poly.pdbx_seq_one_letter_code
_entity_poly.pdbx_strand_id
1 'polypeptide(L)' 'MTTFLRLLAALPIALDDETASRAWLQSLHLARSHRLSVYDATYLELALRHGLPLATLDARLAAAATAAGVPASKPA' A
#
# COMPACT_ATOMS: atom_id res chain seq x y z
N MET A 1 23.02 21.53 -5.45
CA MET A 1 21.81 21.02 -6.12
C MET A 1 21.54 19.52 -5.88
N THR A 2 22.39 18.77 -5.17
CA THR A 2 22.21 17.31 -4.95
C THR A 2 21.92 16.92 -3.49
N THR A 3 21.88 17.90 -2.56
CA THR A 3 21.70 17.66 -1.12
C THR A 3 20.45 16.86 -0.81
N PHE A 4 19.33 17.14 -1.50
CA PHE A 4 18.07 16.41 -1.33
C PHE A 4 18.20 14.92 -1.70
N LEU A 5 18.75 14.61 -2.87
CA LEU A 5 18.92 13.21 -3.30
C LEU A 5 19.91 12.45 -2.39
N ARG A 6 20.92 13.14 -1.86
CA ARG A 6 21.86 12.54 -0.91
C ARG A 6 21.21 12.22 0.44
N LEU A 7 20.29 13.07 0.91
CA LEU A 7 19.49 12.81 2.11
C LEU A 7 18.50 11.67 1.87
N LEU A 8 17.81 11.66 0.72
CA LEU A 8 16.88 10.60 0.34
C LEU A 8 17.58 9.24 0.27
N ALA A 9 18.75 9.17 -0.36
CA ALA A 9 19.53 7.95 -0.47
C ALA A 9 20.11 7.46 0.87
N ALA A 10 20.17 8.31 1.89
CA ALA A 10 20.65 7.95 3.23
C ALA A 10 19.53 7.43 4.15
N LEU A 11 18.26 7.54 3.74
CA LEU A 11 17.14 6.98 4.49
C LEU A 11 17.13 5.45 4.36
N PRO A 12 16.69 4.71 5.40
CA PRO A 12 16.59 3.25 5.38
C PRO A 12 15.35 2.81 4.58
N ILE A 13 15.29 3.17 3.30
CA ILE A 13 14.19 2.82 2.38
C ILE A 13 14.56 1.51 1.71
N ALA A 14 13.76 0.47 1.93
CA ALA A 14 13.82 -0.77 1.18
C ALA A 14 12.80 -0.73 0.04
N LEU A 15 13.19 -1.22 -1.14
CA LEU A 15 12.27 -1.45 -2.24
C LEU A 15 11.54 -2.78 -2.03
N ASP A 16 10.31 -2.86 -2.51
CA ASP A 16 9.56 -4.10 -2.54
C ASP A 16 9.58 -4.72 -3.94
N ASP A 17 10.43 -5.72 -4.12
CA ASP A 17 10.58 -6.42 -5.41
C ASP A 17 9.37 -7.33 -5.73
N GLU A 18 8.55 -7.69 -4.73
CA GLU A 18 7.39 -8.56 -4.93
C GLU A 18 6.17 -7.83 -5.53
N THR A 19 6.01 -6.52 -5.29
CA THR A 19 4.85 -5.74 -5.75
C THR A 19 4.59 -5.94 -7.24
N ALA A 20 5.63 -5.86 -8.08
CA ALA A 20 5.47 -5.97 -9.53
C ALA A 20 4.94 -7.35 -9.96
N SER A 21 5.41 -8.42 -9.31
CA SER A 21 4.98 -9.79 -9.61
C SER A 21 3.55 -10.08 -9.13
N ARG A 22 3.11 -9.45 -8.04
CA ARG A 22 1.79 -9.67 -7.41
C ARG A 22 0.71 -8.70 -7.87
N ALA A 23 1.11 -7.55 -8.44
CA ALA A 23 0.23 -6.51 -8.95
C ALA A 23 -0.86 -7.06 -9.89
N TRP A 24 -0.52 -8.06 -10.71
CA TRP A 24 -1.42 -8.57 -11.74
C TRP A 24 -2.45 -9.59 -11.25
N LEU A 25 -2.20 -10.31 -10.16
CA LEU A 25 -3.13 -11.32 -9.67
C LEU A 25 -3.82 -10.86 -8.40
N GLN A 26 -3.07 -10.53 -7.36
CA GLN A 26 -3.65 -10.20 -6.05
C GLN A 26 -4.22 -8.78 -6.04
N SER A 27 -3.48 -7.79 -6.52
CA SER A 27 -3.97 -6.40 -6.51
C SER A 27 -5.14 -6.20 -7.47
N LEU A 28 -5.14 -6.85 -8.64
CA LEU A 28 -6.30 -6.83 -9.55
C LEU A 28 -7.54 -7.51 -8.95
N HIS A 29 -7.37 -8.62 -8.22
CA HIS A 29 -8.47 -9.27 -7.51
C HIS A 29 -9.05 -8.35 -6.42
N LEU A 30 -8.19 -7.77 -5.58
CA LEU A 30 -8.58 -6.82 -4.53
C LEU A 30 -9.27 -5.57 -5.10
N ALA A 31 -8.74 -5.02 -6.20
CA ALA A 31 -9.33 -3.88 -6.89
C ALA A 31 -10.78 -4.16 -7.30
N ARG A 32 -11.05 -5.35 -7.84
CA ARG A 32 -12.41 -5.75 -8.25
C ARG A 32 -13.31 -6.02 -7.05
N SER A 33 -12.81 -6.74 -6.04
CA SER A 33 -13.59 -7.11 -4.84
C SER A 33 -13.99 -5.89 -4.02
N HIS A 34 -13.12 -4.87 -3.93
CA HIS A 34 -13.35 -3.68 -3.11
C HIS A 34 -13.68 -2.42 -3.93
N ARG A 35 -13.82 -2.54 -5.26
CA ARG A 35 -14.04 -1.41 -6.19
C ARG A 35 -13.00 -0.29 -6.03
N LEU A 36 -11.74 -0.69 -5.87
CA LEU A 36 -10.60 0.22 -5.77
C LEU A 36 -9.91 0.40 -7.13
N SER A 37 -9.12 1.44 -7.26
CA SER A 37 -8.12 1.49 -8.32
C SER A 37 -7.07 0.38 -8.08
N VAL A 38 -6.39 -0.07 -9.15
CA VAL A 38 -5.29 -1.04 -9.00
C VAL A 38 -4.20 -0.48 -8.08
N TYR A 39 -3.97 0.83 -8.16
CA TYR A 39 -3.03 1.54 -7.30
C TYR A 39 -3.40 1.44 -5.81
N ASP A 40 -4.64 1.78 -5.45
CA ASP A 40 -5.09 1.66 -4.04
C ASP A 40 -5.08 0.20 -3.57
N ALA A 41 -5.41 -0.74 -4.46
CA ALA A 41 -5.37 -2.16 -4.17
C ALA A 41 -3.93 -2.69 -3.97
N THR A 42 -2.91 -2.08 -4.57
CA THR A 42 -1.51 -2.44 -4.27
C THR A 42 -1.11 -2.08 -2.85
N TYR A 43 -1.60 -0.95 -2.31
CA TYR A 43 -1.36 -0.62 -0.89
C TYR A 43 -2.08 -1.57 0.06
N LEU A 44 -3.30 -1.97 -0.28
CA LEU A 44 -4.04 -2.96 0.51
C LEU A 44 -3.35 -4.33 0.48
N GLU A 45 -2.91 -4.78 -0.69
CA GLU A 45 -2.15 -6.04 -0.82
C GLU A 45 -0.86 -6.01 0.01
N LEU A 46 -0.12 -4.90 -0.05
CA LEU A 46 1.11 -4.73 0.71
C LEU A 46 0.85 -4.82 2.22
N ALA A 47 -0.20 -4.15 2.70
CA ALA A 47 -0.58 -4.18 4.12
C ALA A 47 -1.00 -5.57 4.58
N LEU A 48 -1.77 -6.30 3.76
CA LEU A 48 -2.17 -7.69 4.01
C LEU A 48 -0.96 -8.62 4.08
N ARG A 49 -0.03 -8.50 3.12
CA ARG A 49 1.15 -9.37 3.03
C ARG A 49 2.08 -9.22 4.22
N HIS A 50 2.29 -7.99 4.68
CA HIS A 50 3.17 -7.71 5.84
C HIS A 50 2.44 -7.77 7.19
N GLY A 51 1.11 -7.94 7.20
CA GLY A 51 0.31 -7.92 8.42
C GLY A 51 0.36 -6.57 9.15
N LEU A 52 0.50 -5.47 8.40
CA LEU A 52 0.66 -4.12 8.93
C LEU A 52 -0.62 -3.30 8.80
N PRO A 53 -0.86 -2.33 9.71
CA PRO A 53 -1.98 -1.40 9.55
C PRO A 53 -1.77 -0.50 8.34
N LEU A 54 -2.88 -0.15 7.67
CA LEU A 54 -2.87 0.76 6.55
C LEU A 54 -3.14 2.19 7.02
N ALA A 55 -2.13 3.06 6.95
CA ALA A 55 -2.27 4.48 7.22
C ALA A 55 -2.72 5.22 5.95
N THR A 56 -3.95 5.73 5.91
CA THR A 56 -4.46 6.45 4.73
C THR A 56 -5.48 7.51 5.11
N LEU A 57 -5.56 8.56 4.29
CA LEU A 57 -6.61 9.58 4.34
C LEU A 57 -7.76 9.27 3.37
N ASP A 58 -7.59 8.28 2.48
CA ASP A 58 -8.62 7.86 1.55
C ASP A 58 -9.66 6.99 2.26
N ALA A 59 -10.89 7.48 2.33
CA ALA A 59 -11.98 6.81 3.03
C ALA A 59 -12.40 5.49 2.38
N ARG A 60 -12.30 5.36 1.04
CA ARG A 60 -12.63 4.11 0.34
C ARG A 60 -11.59 3.04 0.62
N LEU A 61 -10.30 3.43 0.60
CA LEU A 61 -9.22 2.52 0.90
C LEU A 61 -9.22 2.09 2.38
N ALA A 62 -9.50 3.01 3.31
CA ALA A 62 -9.65 2.67 4.72
C ALA A 62 -10.79 1.67 4.97
N ALA A 63 -11.94 1.87 4.31
CA ALA A 63 -13.07 0.95 4.38
C ALA A 63 -12.71 -0.43 3.79
N ALA A 64 -12.01 -0.47 2.65
CA ALA A 64 -11.56 -1.72 2.05
C ALA A 64 -10.55 -2.47 2.94
N ALA A 65 -9.60 -1.77 3.55
CA ALA A 65 -8.67 -2.34 4.51
C ALA A 65 -9.39 -2.99 5.69
N THR A 66 -10.34 -2.25 6.28
CA THR A 66 -11.12 -2.75 7.42
C THR A 66 -11.94 -3.99 7.02
N ALA A 67 -12.57 -3.98 5.83
CA ALA A 67 -13.31 -5.12 5.30
C ALA A 67 -12.42 -6.34 5.01
N ALA A 68 -11.14 -6.12 4.67
CA ALA A 68 -10.15 -7.17 4.45
C ALA A 68 -9.44 -7.62 5.74
N GLY A 69 -9.81 -7.10 6.91
CA GLY A 69 -9.20 -7.45 8.20
C GLY A 69 -7.90 -6.71 8.52
N VAL A 70 -7.57 -5.66 7.76
CA VAL A 70 -6.43 -4.77 8.01
C VAL A 70 -6.88 -3.54 8.81
N PRO A 71 -6.26 -3.22 9.95
CA PRO A 71 -6.57 -1.99 10.67
C PRO A 71 -6.25 -0.75 9.83
N ALA A 72 -7.19 0.18 9.71
CA ALA A 72 -6.97 1.45 9.04
C ALA A 72 -6.78 2.58 10.06
N SER A 73 -5.77 3.43 9.86
CA SER A 73 -5.50 4.60 10.71
C SER A 73 -5.26 5.84 9.86
N LYS A 74 -5.45 7.03 10.47
CA LYS A 74 -4.96 8.27 9.85
C LYS A 74 -3.46 8.37 10.12
N PRO A 75 -2.64 8.78 9.13
CA PRO A 75 -1.23 9.07 9.37
C PRO A 75 -1.10 10.17 10.44
N ALA A 76 -0.11 10.00 11.33
CA ALA A 76 0.18 10.92 12.43
C ALA A 76 0.81 12.24 11.96
#